data_AF-A0A3A2Z4W2-F1
#
_entry.id   AF-A0A3A2Z4W2-F1
#
_cell.length_a   1.000
_cell.length_b   1.000
_cell.length_c   1.000
_cell.angle_alpha   90.00
_cell.angle_beta   90.00
_cell.angle_gamma   90.00
#
_symmetry.space_group_name_H-M   'P 1'
#
loop_
_entity.id
_entity.type
_entity.pdbx_description
1 polymer ?
#
loop_
_entity_poly.entity_id
_entity_poly.type
_entity_poly.pdbx_seq_one_letter_code
_entity_poly.pdbx_strand_id
1 'polypeptide(L)'
;MERATGLPEYRNGGIFIDLGVLELKDEALKVGMESSKQTIPSFGASSDTIVEWRAMTVALLDELLEMVNKHFAHQNVRLSLPQMLEAGTWKGGRELAAKLRPQTKSSPILIEGDGTLF
;
A
#
# COMPACT_ATOMS: atom_id res chain seq x y z
N MET A 1 -13.74 -22.79 -3.91
CA MET A 1 -12.47 -22.05 -4.05
C MET A 1 -12.61 -20.82 -3.19
N GLU A 2 -11.85 -20.76 -2.09
CA GLU A 2 -11.93 -19.64 -1.15
C GLU A 2 -11.26 -18.43 -1.81
N ARG A 3 -12.05 -17.40 -2.14
CA ARG A 3 -11.56 -16.17 -2.77
C ARG A 3 -11.23 -15.16 -1.68
N ALA A 4 -10.07 -15.32 -1.05
CA ALA A 4 -9.54 -14.29 -0.16
C ALA A 4 -8.92 -13.18 -1.02
N THR A 5 -9.29 -11.93 -0.77
CA THR A 5 -8.63 -10.75 -1.33
C THR A 5 -7.56 -10.26 -0.36
N GLY A 6 -6.53 -9.60 -0.87
CA GLY A 6 -5.54 -8.95 -0.02
C GLY A 6 -6.18 -7.82 0.81
N LEU A 7 -5.76 -7.66 2.06
CA LEU A 7 -6.20 -6.55 2.90
C LEU A 7 -5.53 -5.25 2.41
N PRO A 8 -6.28 -4.23 1.99
CA PRO A 8 -5.72 -2.97 1.51
C PRO A 8 -5.34 -2.05 2.68
N GLU A 9 -4.51 -2.54 3.58
CA GLU A 9 -3.97 -1.72 4.66
C GLU A 9 -2.79 -0.87 4.17
N TYR A 10 -2.45 0.18 4.94
CA TYR A 10 -1.44 1.17 4.55
C TYR A 10 -0.06 0.57 4.25
N ARG A 11 0.29 -0.60 4.81
CA ARG A 11 1.56 -1.29 4.50
C ARG A 11 1.53 -1.95 3.13
N ASN A 12 0.41 -2.56 2.77
CA ASN A 12 0.22 -3.19 1.46
C ASN A 12 0.03 -2.15 0.36
N GLY A 13 -0.66 -1.04 0.65
CA GLY A 13 -0.87 0.03 -0.32
C GLY A 13 0.34 0.97 -0.47
N GLY A 14 1.09 1.19 0.62
CA GLY A 14 2.15 2.20 0.68
C GLY A 14 3.30 1.91 -0.28
N ILE A 15 3.63 0.63 -0.46
CA ILE A 15 4.70 0.20 -1.36
C ILE A 15 4.46 0.65 -2.82
N PHE A 16 3.20 0.69 -3.27
CA PHE A 16 2.87 1.11 -4.64
C PHE A 16 3.07 2.61 -4.86
N ILE A 17 2.93 3.43 -3.82
CA ILE A 17 3.25 4.86 -3.88
C ILE A 17 4.75 5.07 -3.78
N ASP A 18 5.40 4.43 -2.81
CA ASP A 18 6.84 4.61 -2.55
C ASP A 18 7.73 4.10 -3.70
N LEU A 19 7.24 3.16 -4.52
CA LEU A 19 7.90 2.70 -5.74
C LEU A 19 7.45 3.43 -7.02
N GLY A 20 6.54 4.40 -6.92
CA GLY A 20 6.06 5.19 -8.07
C GLY A 20 5.11 4.44 -9.01
N VAL A 21 4.46 3.37 -8.57
CA VAL A 21 3.39 2.68 -9.33
C VAL A 21 2.11 3.50 -9.30
N LEU A 22 1.84 4.16 -8.18
CA LEU A 22 0.74 5.08 -7.98
C LEU A 22 1.29 6.44 -7.53
N GLU A 23 0.58 7.49 -7.86
CA GLU A 23 0.83 8.85 -7.38
C GLU A 23 -0.51 9.50 -6.99
N LEU A 24 -0.46 10.40 -6.01
CA LEU A 24 -1.61 11.24 -5.71
C LEU A 24 -1.77 12.27 -6.83
N LYS A 25 -3.02 12.50 -7.26
CA LYS A 25 -3.35 13.66 -8.08
C LYS A 25 -2.96 14.94 -7.35
N ASP A 26 -2.57 15.97 -8.09
CA ASP A 26 -2.08 17.24 -7.53
C ASP A 26 -3.07 17.85 -6.53
N GLU A 27 -4.38 17.79 -6.82
CA GLU A 27 -5.42 18.30 -5.94
C GLU A 27 -5.50 17.51 -4.62
N ALA A 28 -5.43 16.19 -4.70
CA ALA A 28 -5.45 15.32 -3.52
C ALA A 28 -4.20 15.53 -2.68
N LEU A 29 -3.02 15.61 -3.30
CA LEU A 29 -1.76 15.89 -2.62
C LEU A 29 -1.84 17.22 -1.85
N LYS A 30 -2.32 18.28 -2.51
CA LYS A 30 -2.48 19.59 -1.88
C LYS A 30 -3.39 19.52 -0.65
N VAL A 31 -4.58 18.94 -0.78
CA VAL A 31 -5.54 18.80 0.34
C VAL A 31 -4.94 17.99 1.49
N GLY A 32 -4.29 16.86 1.19
CA GLY A 32 -3.70 16.01 2.22
C GLY A 32 -2.54 16.68 2.97
N MET A 33 -1.73 17.47 2.27
CA MET A 33 -0.63 18.23 2.88
C MET A 33 -1.15 19.35 3.80
N GLU A 34 -2.22 20.04 3.39
CA GLU A 34 -2.89 21.05 4.22
C GLU A 34 -3.47 20.45 5.50
N SER A 35 -4.06 19.24 5.44
CA SER A 35 -4.60 18.54 6.61
C SER A 35 -3.51 18.13 7.61
N SER A 36 -2.44 17.52 7.10
CA SER A 36 -1.39 16.90 7.91
C SER A 36 -0.57 17.91 8.72
N LYS A 37 -0.29 19.09 8.14
CA LYS A 37 0.69 20.07 8.67
C LYS A 37 2.09 19.47 8.88
N GLN A 38 2.40 18.36 8.20
CA GLN A 38 3.71 17.69 8.18
C GLN A 38 4.20 17.54 6.74
N THR A 39 5.24 16.73 6.53
CA THR A 39 5.82 16.43 5.22
C THR A 39 5.14 15.27 4.48
N ILE A 40 4.07 14.70 5.04
CA ILE A 40 3.36 13.54 4.53
C ILE A 40 1.87 13.87 4.48
N PRO A 41 1.15 13.65 3.38
CA PRO A 41 -0.28 13.95 3.30
C PRO A 41 -1.09 13.06 4.24
N SER A 42 -2.14 13.61 4.85
CA SER A 42 -3.09 12.87 5.69
C SER A 42 -4.52 12.99 5.16
N PHE A 43 -5.29 11.93 5.32
CA PHE A 43 -6.70 11.92 4.96
C PHE A 43 -7.51 11.10 5.97
N GLY A 44 -8.78 11.45 6.13
CA GLY A 44 -9.74 10.64 6.88
C GLY A 44 -9.91 9.24 6.28
N ALA A 45 -10.08 8.23 7.15
CA ALA A 45 -10.21 6.83 6.75
C ALA A 45 -11.38 6.52 5.78
N SER A 46 -12.39 7.40 5.72
CA SER A 46 -13.54 7.30 4.82
C SER A 46 -13.52 8.33 3.69
N SER A 47 -12.41 9.05 3.49
CA SER A 47 -12.28 9.99 2.37
C SER A 47 -12.18 9.24 1.04
N ASP A 48 -12.64 9.88 -0.03
CA ASP A 48 -12.60 9.31 -1.38
C ASP A 48 -11.17 8.89 -1.76
N THR A 49 -10.15 9.70 -1.44
CA THR A 49 -8.74 9.37 -1.68
C THR A 49 -8.32 8.06 -1.03
N ILE A 50 -8.72 7.81 0.23
CA ILE A 50 -8.39 6.56 0.92
C ILE A 50 -9.16 5.38 0.32
N VAL A 51 -10.44 5.57 -0.02
CA VAL A 51 -11.25 4.52 -0.64
C VAL A 51 -10.68 4.13 -2.01
N GLU A 52 -10.34 5.11 -2.85
CA GLU A 52 -9.71 4.91 -4.16
C GLU A 52 -8.36 4.20 -4.02
N TRP A 53 -7.50 4.66 -3.11
CA TRP A 53 -6.19 4.05 -2.88
C TRP A 53 -6.32 2.59 -2.41
N ARG A 54 -7.27 2.29 -1.51
CA ARG A 54 -7.54 0.93 -1.07
C ARG A 54 -8.05 0.03 -2.19
N ALA A 55 -8.96 0.54 -3.03
CA ALA A 55 -9.45 -0.19 -4.20
C ALA A 55 -8.30 -0.51 -5.17
N MET A 56 -7.45 0.48 -5.47
CA MET A 56 -6.27 0.29 -6.30
C MET A 56 -5.28 -0.71 -5.68
N THR A 57 -5.10 -0.67 -4.36
CA THR A 57 -4.23 -1.61 -3.65
C THR A 57 -4.71 -3.05 -3.86
N VAL A 58 -6.01 -3.33 -3.71
CA VAL A 58 -6.56 -4.68 -3.97
C VAL A 58 -6.27 -5.13 -5.39
N ALA A 59 -6.58 -4.30 -6.39
CA ALA A 59 -6.38 -4.63 -7.80
C ALA A 59 -4.89 -4.89 -8.12
N LEU A 60 -3.99 -4.04 -7.61
CA LEU A 60 -2.55 -4.18 -7.84
C LEU A 60 -1.95 -5.41 -7.15
N LEU A 61 -2.51 -5.88 -6.05
CA LEU A 61 -2.05 -7.10 -5.39
C LEU A 61 -2.32 -8.35 -6.24
N ASP A 62 -3.46 -8.40 -6.92
CA ASP A 62 -3.78 -9.51 -7.83
C ASP A 62 -2.84 -9.52 -9.04
N GLU A 63 -2.61 -8.35 -9.65
CA GLU A 63 -1.65 -8.19 -10.76
C GLU A 63 -0.21 -8.52 -10.33
N LEU A 64 0.20 -8.07 -9.15
CA LEU A 64 1.52 -8.36 -8.60
C LEU A 64 1.72 -9.85 -8.38
N LEU A 65 0.70 -10.55 -7.87
CA LEU A 65 0.78 -12.01 -7.67
C LEU A 65 1.01 -12.74 -8.98
N GLU A 66 0.32 -12.34 -10.05
CA GLU A 66 0.52 -12.91 -11.36
C GLU A 66 1.94 -12.64 -11.89
N MET A 67 2.41 -11.39 -11.79
CA MET A 67 3.76 -11.01 -12.22
C MET A 67 4.86 -11.74 -11.46
N VAL A 68 4.76 -11.83 -10.13
CA VAL A 68 5.74 -12.54 -9.28
C VAL A 68 5.77 -14.02 -9.61
N ASN A 69 4.61 -14.66 -9.78
CA ASN A 69 4.54 -16.07 -10.15
C ASN A 69 5.11 -16.33 -11.55
N LYS A 70 4.83 -15.45 -12.53
CA LYS A 70 5.46 -15.53 -13.86
C LYS A 70 6.97 -15.40 -13.77
N HIS A 71 7.46 -14.46 -12.95
CA HIS A 71 8.90 -14.24 -12.77
C HIS A 71 9.59 -15.49 -12.22
N PHE A 72 9.04 -16.12 -11.17
CA PHE A 72 9.67 -17.28 -10.52
C PHE A 72 9.28 -18.65 -11.11
N ALA A 73 8.46 -18.69 -12.16
CA ALA A 73 8.03 -19.93 -12.81
C ALA A 73 9.21 -20.82 -13.24
N HIS A 74 10.31 -20.21 -13.71
CA HIS A 74 11.54 -20.93 -14.10
C HIS A 74 12.22 -21.69 -12.95
N GLN A 75 11.90 -21.34 -11.69
CA GLN A 75 12.43 -22.00 -10.49
C GLN A 75 11.43 -23.02 -9.92
N ASN A 76 10.32 -23.30 -10.63
CA ASN A 76 9.21 -24.12 -10.14
C ASN A 76 8.60 -23.60 -8.82
N VAL A 77 8.70 -22.29 -8.56
CA VAL A 77 8.09 -21.65 -7.40
C VAL A 77 6.76 -21.02 -7.82
N ARG A 78 5.71 -21.30 -7.06
CA ARG A 78 4.41 -20.65 -7.19
C ARG A 78 3.90 -20.24 -5.83
N LEU A 79 3.78 -18.95 -5.61
CA LEU A 79 3.27 -18.34 -4.39
C LEU A 79 1.74 -18.25 -4.45
N SER A 80 1.10 -18.47 -3.30
CA SER A 80 -0.27 -18.06 -3.03
C SER A 80 -0.33 -16.58 -2.63
N LEU A 81 -1.52 -15.98 -2.69
CA LEU A 81 -1.72 -14.58 -2.30
C LEU A 81 -1.26 -14.32 -0.85
N PRO A 82 -1.62 -15.12 0.17
CA PRO A 82 -1.13 -14.89 1.53
C PRO A 82 0.39 -14.95 1.67
N GLN A 83 1.06 -15.86 0.95
CA GLN A 83 2.53 -15.95 0.96
C GLN A 83 3.19 -14.72 0.35
N MET A 84 2.62 -14.19 -0.73
CA MET A 84 3.10 -12.96 -1.35
C MET A 84 2.84 -11.74 -0.44
N LEU A 85 1.70 -11.69 0.24
CA LEU A 85 1.39 -10.58 1.15
C LEU A 85 2.37 -10.51 2.32
N GLU A 86 2.55 -11.63 3.03
CA GLU A 86 3.36 -11.68 4.25
C GLU A 86 4.84 -11.35 3.99
N ALA A 87 5.43 -11.98 2.99
CA ALA A 87 6.86 -11.84 2.68
C ALA A 87 7.16 -10.78 1.60
N GLY A 88 6.16 -10.35 0.84
CA GLY A 88 6.28 -9.35 -0.23
C GLY A 88 5.83 -7.98 0.24
N THR A 89 4.58 -7.60 -0.04
CA THR A 89 4.12 -6.22 0.13
C THR A 89 4.14 -5.75 1.58
N TRP A 90 3.80 -6.62 2.54
CA TRP A 90 3.72 -6.23 3.95
C TRP A 90 5.10 -5.96 4.56
N LYS A 91 6.04 -6.90 4.39
CA LYS A 91 7.42 -6.76 4.86
C LYS A 91 8.18 -5.71 4.04
N GLY A 92 8.11 -5.80 2.71
CA GLY A 92 8.76 -4.86 1.80
C GLY A 92 8.27 -3.43 2.00
N GLY A 93 6.96 -3.23 2.18
CA GLY A 93 6.39 -1.92 2.47
C GLY A 93 6.90 -1.32 3.77
N ARG A 94 7.05 -2.12 4.84
CA ARG A 94 7.66 -1.65 6.11
C ARG A 94 9.14 -1.30 5.95
N GLU A 95 9.90 -2.14 5.25
CA GLU A 95 11.32 -1.89 5.02
C GLU A 95 11.52 -0.61 4.21
N LEU A 96 10.69 -0.38 3.19
CA LEU A 96 10.74 0.81 2.37
C LEU A 96 10.30 2.05 3.15
N ALA A 97 9.22 1.97 3.93
CA ALA A 97 8.79 3.03 4.83
C ALA A 97 9.89 3.41 5.85
N ALA A 98 10.59 2.43 6.41
CA ALA A 98 11.70 2.68 7.34
C ALA A 98 12.93 3.29 6.65
N LYS A 99 13.17 2.98 5.36
CA LYS A 99 14.26 3.58 4.58
C LYS A 99 13.94 5.02 4.17
N LEU A 100 12.73 5.27 3.66
CA LEU A 100 12.32 6.58 3.14
C LEU A 100 11.94 7.56 4.24
N ARG A 101 11.40 7.06 5.36
CA ARG A 101 10.92 7.88 6.48
C ARG A 101 11.49 7.32 7.79
N PRO A 102 12.81 7.38 8.03
CA PRO A 102 13.47 6.69 9.15
C PRO A 102 12.97 7.12 10.54
N GLN A 103 12.46 8.35 10.66
CA GLN A 103 11.96 8.89 11.93
C GLN A 103 10.59 8.32 12.32
N THR A 104 9.67 8.21 11.36
CA THR A 104 8.28 7.80 11.61
C THR A 104 8.01 6.35 11.21
N LYS A 105 8.75 5.84 10.22
CA LYS A 105 8.54 4.54 9.55
C LYS A 105 7.11 4.39 9.01
N SER A 106 6.47 5.53 8.76
CA SER A 106 5.06 5.61 8.37
C SER A 106 4.88 5.32 6.88
N SER A 107 3.65 4.98 6.51
CA SER A 107 3.21 4.97 5.12
C SER A 107 3.41 6.33 4.44
N PRO A 108 3.55 6.37 3.09
CA PRO A 108 3.55 7.60 2.28
C PRO A 108 2.26 8.41 2.36
N ILE A 109 1.17 7.80 2.81
CA ILE A 109 -0.11 8.46 3.08
C ILE A 109 -0.51 8.11 4.51
N LEU A 110 -0.80 9.13 5.33
CA LEU A 110 -1.31 8.97 6.68
C LEU A 110 -2.84 8.83 6.66
N ILE A 111 -3.36 7.89 7.44
CA ILE A 111 -4.78 7.74 7.66
C ILE A 111 -5.10 8.31 9.03
N GLU A 112 -5.99 9.30 9.07
CA GLU A 112 -6.47 9.88 10.32
C GLU A 112 -7.42 8.87 10.99
N GLY A 113 -7.07 8.45 12.20
CA GLY A 113 -7.85 7.49 12.97
C GLY A 113 -7.18 7.11 14.28
N ASP A 114 -7.95 6.50 15.18
CA ASP A 114 -7.50 5.97 16.48
C ASP A 114 -6.98 4.52 16.39
N GLY A 115 -6.84 4.00 15.17
CA GLY A 115 -6.41 2.62 14.91
C GLY A 115 -7.55 1.58 14.92
N THR A 116 -8.81 2.01 15.03
CA THR A 116 -9.97 1.10 14.94
C THR A 116 -10.44 0.87 13.49
N LEU A 117 -10.07 1.76 12.56
CA LEU A 117 -10.29 1.59 11.13
C LEU A 117 -8.98 1.24 10.41
N PHE A 118 -8.97 0.07 9.77
CA PHE A 118 -7.87 -0.44 8.93
C PHE A 118 -8.07 -0.08 7.46
#